data_AF-A0AAD6QFX7-F1
#
_entry.id   AF-A0AAD6QFX7-F1
#
_cell.length_a   1.000
_cell.length_b   1.000
_cell.length_c   1.000
_cell.angle_alpha   90.00
_cell.angle_beta   90.00
_cell.angle_gamma   90.00
#
_symmetry.space_group_name_H-M   'P 1'
#
loop_
_entity.id
_entity.type
_entity.pdbx_description
1 polymer ?
#
loop_
_entity_poly.entity_id
_entity_poly.type
_entity_poly.pdbx_seq_one_letter_code
_entity_poly.pdbx_strand_id
1 'polypeptide(L)'
;MIAKVDYFTYWSLNNPIYSSHAYSLLAIFSYLLHTQPPKMGRVIRAQRKGAGSVFKSHTHHRKGPARFRSLDFGERNGYLKGVVTEIIHDPGRGAPLARVTFRHPFRYKKQKELFVAAEGMYTGQFVYCGKKANLMVGNVLPLRSVPEGLLFVTWSIMLETVVLLLELLGIMLFHNPDNDTTRIKLPSGSKKIVPSGCRGMIGQVAGGGRTEKPMLKAGNAYHKFRVKRNCWPKVRGVAMNPVEHPHGGGNHQHIGHASTVRRDAPPGQKVGLIAARRTGRLRGQAAASAAKADKV
;
A
#
# COMPACT_ATOMS: atom_id res chain seq x y z
N MET A 1 39.65 -24.86 2.02
CA MET A 1 40.19 -25.75 0.98
C MET A 1 39.28 -26.96 0.88
N ILE A 2 38.35 -26.97 -0.07
CA ILE A 2 37.62 -28.19 -0.46
C ILE A 2 38.03 -28.40 -1.90
N ALA A 3 38.94 -29.36 -2.12
CA ALA A 3 39.35 -29.76 -3.46
C ALA A 3 38.12 -30.36 -4.15
N LYS A 4 37.59 -29.66 -5.16
CA LYS A 4 36.62 -30.26 -6.07
C LYS A 4 37.38 -31.27 -6.91
N VAL A 5 37.10 -32.55 -6.66
CA VAL A 5 37.56 -33.63 -7.52
C VAL A 5 36.92 -33.41 -8.89
N ASP A 6 37.76 -33.22 -9.92
CA ASP A 6 37.33 -33.16 -11.30
C ASP A 6 36.76 -34.52 -11.70
N TYR A 7 35.43 -34.63 -11.65
CA TYR A 7 34.71 -35.84 -12.08
C TYR A 7 35.01 -36.24 -13.54
N PHE A 8 35.49 -35.30 -14.35
CA PHE A 8 35.83 -35.51 -15.76
C PHE A 8 37.10 -36.35 -15.94
N THR A 9 38.14 -36.13 -15.12
CA THR A 9 39.37 -36.93 -15.15
C THR A 9 39.12 -38.34 -14.61
N TYR A 10 38.29 -38.48 -13.58
CA TYR A 10 37.95 -39.79 -13.00
C TYR A 10 37.09 -40.67 -13.92
N TRP A 11 36.20 -40.06 -14.72
CA TRP A 11 35.34 -40.78 -15.66
C TRP A 11 36.08 -41.18 -16.95
N SER A 12 37.00 -40.33 -17.44
CA SER A 12 37.81 -40.60 -18.64
C SER A 12 38.80 -41.76 -18.45
N LEU A 13 39.38 -41.92 -17.26
CA LEU A 13 40.31 -43.01 -16.94
C LEU A 13 39.64 -44.40 -16.92
N ASN A 14 38.33 -44.47 -16.66
CA ASN A 14 37.61 -45.73 -16.49
C ASN A 14 36.82 -46.20 -17.74
N ASN A 15 36.78 -45.43 -18.83
CA ASN A 15 36.05 -45.79 -20.06
C ASN A 15 36.80 -45.37 -21.34
N PRO A 16 37.85 -46.11 -21.76
CA PRO A 16 38.71 -45.73 -22.88
C PRO A 16 38.11 -45.98 -24.29
N ILE A 17 36.85 -46.44 -24.39
CA ILE A 17 36.26 -46.96 -25.64
C ILE A 17 35.42 -45.91 -26.40
N TYR A 18 35.20 -44.72 -25.84
CA TYR A 18 34.40 -43.70 -26.52
C TYR A 18 35.21 -42.90 -27.56
N SER A 19 34.70 -42.88 -28.79
CA SER A 19 35.21 -42.09 -29.93
C SER A 19 35.50 -40.63 -29.54
N SER A 20 36.51 -40.02 -30.16
CA SER A 20 36.88 -38.60 -30.01
C SER A 20 35.69 -37.62 -30.19
N HIS A 21 34.64 -38.04 -30.90
CA HIS A 21 33.38 -37.31 -31.02
C HIS A 21 32.56 -37.22 -29.72
N ALA A 22 32.60 -38.25 -28.86
CA ALA A 22 31.86 -38.24 -27.60
C ALA A 22 32.49 -37.28 -26.58
N TYR A 23 33.83 -37.19 -26.56
CA TYR A 23 34.56 -36.25 -25.72
C TYR A 23 34.36 -34.79 -26.16
N SER A 24 34.30 -34.51 -27.47
CA SER A 24 34.00 -33.16 -27.98
C SER A 24 32.57 -32.74 -27.65
N LEU A 25 31.59 -33.63 -27.78
CA LEU A 25 30.20 -33.37 -27.43
C LEU A 25 30.01 -33.11 -25.92
N LEU A 26 30.66 -33.88 -25.05
CA LEU A 26 30.61 -33.66 -23.60
C LEU A 26 31.30 -32.36 -23.18
N ALA A 27 32.42 -31.99 -23.82
CA ALA A 27 33.08 -30.71 -23.59
C ALA A 27 32.20 -29.53 -24.05
N ILE A 28 31.54 -29.64 -25.21
CA ILE A 28 30.57 -28.65 -25.71
C ILE A 28 29.37 -28.53 -24.77
N PHE A 29 28.85 -29.66 -24.26
CA PHE A 29 27.71 -29.68 -23.33
C PHE A 29 28.08 -29.07 -21.96
N SER A 30 29.29 -29.32 -21.46
CA SER A 30 29.82 -28.71 -20.23
C SER A 30 30.07 -27.20 -20.39
N TYR A 31 30.57 -26.77 -21.56
CA TYR A 31 30.81 -25.37 -21.89
C TYR A 31 29.48 -24.59 -22.01
N LEU A 32 28.48 -25.17 -22.67
CA LEU A 32 27.11 -24.63 -22.75
C LEU A 32 26.42 -24.52 -21.38
N LEU A 33 26.70 -25.43 -20.45
CA LEU A 33 26.14 -25.40 -19.09
C LEU A 33 26.83 -24.36 -18.18
N HIS A 34 28.09 -24.00 -18.44
CA HIS A 34 28.86 -23.05 -17.62
C HIS A 34 28.80 -21.60 -18.11
N THR A 35 28.51 -21.34 -19.38
CA THR A 35 28.33 -19.97 -19.88
C THR A 35 26.91 -19.48 -19.64
N GLN A 36 26.67 -18.88 -18.47
CA GLN A 36 25.48 -18.06 -18.27
C GLN A 36 25.45 -16.97 -19.35
N PRO A 37 24.36 -16.83 -20.14
CA PRO A 37 24.30 -15.80 -21.16
C PRO A 37 24.53 -14.43 -20.51
N PRO A 38 25.33 -13.53 -21.12
CA PRO A 38 25.54 -12.20 -20.56
C PRO A 38 24.17 -11.54 -20.39
N LYS A 39 23.85 -11.11 -19.17
CA LYS A 39 22.62 -10.35 -18.90
C LYS A 39 22.63 -9.09 -19.76
N MET A 40 21.89 -9.11 -20.87
CA MET A 40 21.91 -8.05 -21.88
C MET A 40 21.29 -6.71 -21.40
N GLY A 41 20.84 -6.60 -20.14
CA GLY A 41 20.26 -5.38 -19.58
C GLY A 41 20.34 -5.29 -18.06
N ARG A 42 20.20 -4.07 -17.52
CA ARG A 42 20.13 -3.84 -16.07
C ARG A 42 18.71 -3.95 -15.55
N VAL A 43 18.59 -4.34 -14.27
CA VAL A 43 17.30 -4.44 -13.59
C VAL A 43 16.76 -3.04 -13.31
N ILE A 44 15.60 -2.72 -13.89
CA ILE A 44 15.04 -1.38 -13.80
C ILE A 44 14.62 -1.04 -12.36
N ARG A 45 14.61 0.27 -12.04
CA ARG A 45 14.17 0.76 -10.72
C ARG A 45 12.78 0.26 -10.32
N ALA A 46 11.87 0.05 -11.26
CA ALA A 46 10.52 -0.44 -10.96
C ALA A 46 10.54 -1.85 -10.34
N GLN A 47 11.40 -2.74 -10.84
CA GLN A 47 11.59 -4.09 -10.29
C GLN A 47 12.33 -4.05 -8.96
N ARG A 48 13.38 -3.22 -8.85
CA ARG A 48 14.22 -3.13 -7.65
C ARG A 48 13.45 -2.71 -6.38
N LYS A 49 12.32 -2.02 -6.52
CA LYS A 49 11.45 -1.62 -5.40
C LYS A 49 10.86 -2.81 -4.62
N GLY A 50 10.72 -3.97 -5.25
CA GLY A 50 10.17 -5.18 -4.61
C GLY A 50 11.18 -5.95 -3.76
N ALA A 51 12.48 -5.81 -4.04
CA ALA A 51 13.54 -6.62 -3.43
C ALA A 51 13.82 -6.28 -1.94
N GLY A 52 13.22 -5.23 -1.38
CA GLY A 52 13.29 -4.96 0.07
C GLY A 52 14.59 -4.34 0.61
N SER A 53 15.53 -3.93 -0.26
CA SER A 53 16.77 -3.27 0.15
C SER A 53 16.60 -1.76 0.37
N VAL A 54 17.17 -0.92 -0.47
CA VAL A 54 17.18 0.57 -0.37
C VAL A 54 15.77 1.17 -0.35
N PHE A 55 14.77 0.45 -0.88
CA PHE A 55 13.39 0.90 -1.00
C PHE A 55 12.50 0.55 0.21
N LYS A 56 13.07 0.01 1.28
CA LYS A 56 12.35 -0.27 2.53
C LYS A 56 11.81 1.03 3.15
N SER A 57 10.71 0.93 3.89
CA SER A 57 10.17 2.05 4.65
C SER A 57 11.07 2.39 5.84
N HIS A 58 11.32 3.69 6.07
CA HIS A 58 11.92 4.14 7.32
C HIS A 58 10.89 4.05 8.45
N THR A 59 11.05 3.07 9.34
CA THR A 59 10.09 2.77 10.41
C THR A 59 10.57 3.13 11.82
N HIS A 60 11.84 3.51 11.98
CA HIS A 60 12.46 3.71 13.30
C HIS A 60 11.70 4.70 14.21
N HIS A 61 11.20 5.81 13.66
CA HIS A 61 10.46 6.82 14.44
C HIS A 61 8.93 6.66 14.41
N ARG A 62 8.41 5.57 13.82
CA ARG A 62 6.98 5.30 13.80
C ARG A 62 6.51 4.93 15.20
N LYS A 63 5.46 5.59 15.67
CA LYS A 63 4.87 5.40 17.01
C LYS A 63 4.12 4.09 17.14
N GLY A 64 3.57 3.59 16.04
CA GLY A 64 2.92 2.28 15.98
C GLY A 64 1.90 2.17 14.86
N PRO A 65 1.28 0.98 14.71
CA PRO A 65 0.15 0.81 13.81
C PRO A 65 -1.09 1.51 14.40
N ALA A 66 -1.68 2.42 13.62
CA ALA A 66 -3.00 2.92 13.93
C ALA A 66 -4.01 1.80 13.66
N ARG A 67 -4.80 1.40 14.65
CA ARG A 67 -5.81 0.35 14.52
C ARG A 67 -6.88 0.52 15.58
N PHE A 68 -8.08 0.01 15.29
CA PHE A 68 -9.03 -0.21 16.36
C PHE A 68 -8.55 -1.31 17.29
N ARG A 69 -9.09 -1.28 18.50
CA ARG A 69 -8.93 -2.33 19.50
C ARG A 69 -9.34 -3.70 18.93
N SER A 70 -8.84 -4.77 19.52
CA SER A 70 -9.38 -6.10 19.26
C SER A 70 -10.87 -6.16 19.58
N LEU A 71 -11.65 -6.80 18.71
CA LEU A 71 -13.09 -6.96 18.94
C LEU A 71 -13.30 -7.95 20.09
N ASP A 72 -13.88 -7.49 21.19
CA ASP A 72 -14.17 -8.30 22.36
C ASP A 72 -15.68 -8.39 22.63
N PHE A 73 -16.04 -9.16 23.66
CA PHE A 73 -17.43 -9.30 24.10
C PHE A 73 -18.07 -7.96 24.49
N GLY A 74 -17.31 -7.07 25.12
CA GLY A 74 -17.79 -5.75 25.55
C GLY A 74 -18.19 -4.85 24.37
N GLU A 75 -17.44 -4.86 23.27
CA GLU A 75 -17.80 -4.13 22.04
C GLU A 75 -18.95 -4.78 21.27
N ARG A 76 -19.02 -6.12 21.24
CA ARG A 76 -20.07 -6.86 20.51
C ARG A 76 -21.46 -6.63 21.13
N ASN A 77 -21.56 -6.67 22.46
CA ASN A 77 -22.85 -6.63 23.17
C ASN A 77 -23.15 -5.31 23.89
N GLY A 78 -22.14 -4.49 24.15
CA GLY A 78 -22.26 -3.26 24.91
C GLY A 78 -21.45 -2.11 24.31
N TYR A 79 -20.76 -1.39 25.19
CA TYR A 79 -19.77 -0.38 24.83
C TYR A 79 -18.62 -0.39 25.83
N LEU A 80 -17.42 -0.04 25.37
CA LEU A 80 -16.28 0.28 26.23
C LEU A 80 -15.99 1.77 26.18
N LYS A 81 -15.72 2.33 27.36
CA LYS A 81 -15.28 3.70 27.54
C LYS A 81 -13.76 3.78 27.53
N GLY A 82 -13.22 4.57 26.61
CA GLY A 82 -11.82 4.96 26.55
C GLY A 82 -11.65 6.46 26.80
N VAL A 83 -10.43 6.85 27.17
CA VAL A 83 -10.05 8.27 27.31
C VAL A 83 -8.93 8.59 26.32
N VAL A 84 -9.09 9.66 25.54
CA VAL A 84 -8.01 10.20 24.72
C VAL A 84 -6.97 10.82 25.62
N THR A 85 -5.80 10.19 25.74
CA THR A 85 -4.72 10.70 26.60
C THR A 85 -3.90 11.79 25.93
N GLU A 86 -3.61 11.63 24.65
CA GLU A 86 -2.81 12.57 23.86
C GLU A 86 -3.13 12.41 22.38
N ILE A 87 -2.99 13.49 21.62
CA ILE A 87 -3.05 13.50 20.16
C ILE A 87 -1.62 13.77 19.66
N ILE A 88 -1.05 12.83 18.92
CA ILE A 88 0.36 12.81 18.54
C ILE A 88 0.53 12.80 17.03
N HIS A 89 1.64 13.38 16.56
CA HIS A 89 2.06 13.25 15.17
C HIS A 89 2.94 12.02 14.98
N ASP A 90 2.53 11.12 14.07
CA ASP A 90 3.35 9.99 13.62
C ASP A 90 4.16 10.40 12.36
N PRO A 91 5.50 10.38 12.40
CA PRO A 91 6.32 10.76 11.26
C PRO A 91 5.97 9.97 10.02
N GLY A 92 5.52 10.67 8.97
CA GLY A 92 5.17 10.07 7.68
C GLY A 92 3.70 9.69 7.51
N ARG A 93 2.84 9.91 8.52
CA ARG A 93 1.40 10.09 8.33
C ARG A 93 1.06 11.57 8.14
N GLY A 94 -0.01 11.84 7.41
CA GLY A 94 -0.60 13.17 7.33
C GLY A 94 -1.58 13.41 8.48
N ALA A 95 -2.40 12.40 8.77
CA ALA A 95 -3.34 12.40 9.86
C ALA A 95 -2.64 12.26 11.23
N PRO A 96 -3.09 12.99 12.26
CA PRO A 96 -2.65 12.76 13.63
C PRO A 96 -3.23 11.45 14.18
N LEU A 97 -2.55 10.90 15.19
CA LEU A 97 -3.00 9.72 15.92
C LEU A 97 -3.51 10.12 17.30
N ALA A 98 -4.56 9.47 17.77
CA ALA A 98 -5.07 9.61 19.13
C ALA A 98 -4.65 8.40 19.96
N ARG A 99 -3.93 8.63 21.07
CA ARG A 99 -3.62 7.56 22.03
C ARG A 99 -4.78 7.41 23.00
N VAL A 100 -5.56 6.35 22.83
CA VAL A 100 -6.74 6.07 23.65
C VAL A 100 -6.39 5.04 24.70
N THR A 101 -6.69 5.34 25.96
CA THR A 101 -6.50 4.40 27.07
C THR A 101 -7.84 3.81 27.49
N PHE A 102 -7.94 2.49 27.38
CA PHE A 102 -9.06 1.69 27.83
C PHE A 102 -8.72 0.94 29.11
N ARG A 103 -9.73 0.59 29.90
CA ARG A 103 -9.59 -0.41 30.96
C ARG A 103 -9.69 -1.80 30.35
N HIS A 104 -8.78 -2.70 30.72
CA HIS A 104 -8.84 -4.07 30.26
C HIS A 104 -10.07 -4.77 30.87
N PRO A 105 -10.88 -5.51 30.08
CA PRO A 105 -12.12 -6.11 30.58
C PRO A 105 -11.89 -7.20 31.64
N PHE A 106 -10.85 -8.02 31.48
CA PHE A 106 -10.61 -9.19 32.36
C PHE A 106 -9.49 -9.04 33.40
N ARG A 107 -8.67 -7.99 33.34
CA ARG A 107 -7.43 -7.88 34.14
C ARG A 107 -7.30 -6.46 34.66
N TYR A 108 -6.63 -6.29 35.80
CA TYR A 108 -6.30 -4.97 36.34
C TYR A 108 -5.13 -4.33 35.55
N LYS A 109 -5.38 -3.98 34.29
CA LYS A 109 -4.42 -3.34 33.38
C LYS A 109 -5.12 -2.28 32.53
N LYS A 110 -4.37 -1.24 32.15
CA LYS A 110 -4.81 -0.28 31.13
C LYS A 110 -4.30 -0.71 29.76
N GLN A 111 -5.17 -0.78 28.77
CA GLN A 111 -4.83 -1.02 27.36
C GLN A 111 -4.68 0.33 26.64
N LYS A 112 -3.49 0.60 26.12
CA LYS A 112 -3.23 1.80 25.31
C LYS A 112 -3.28 1.40 23.85
N GLU A 113 -4.18 2.01 23.09
CA GLU A 113 -4.32 1.79 21.66
C GLU A 113 -4.09 3.10 20.91
N LEU A 114 -3.62 2.98 19.66
CA LEU A 114 -3.38 4.10 18.76
C LEU A 114 -4.48 4.13 17.71
N PHE A 115 -5.38 5.11 17.81
CA PHE A 115 -6.44 5.34 16.83
C PHE A 115 -6.00 6.43 15.85
N VAL A 116 -6.62 6.45 14.68
CA VAL A 116 -6.58 7.64 13.82
C VAL A 116 -7.45 8.69 14.49
N ALA A 117 -7.00 9.94 14.56
CA ALA A 117 -7.82 11.00 15.13
C ALA A 117 -8.90 11.44 14.12
N ALA A 118 -10.15 11.50 14.59
CA ALA A 118 -11.19 12.22 13.89
C ALA A 118 -11.04 13.73 14.10
N GLU A 119 -11.50 14.52 13.14
CA GLU A 119 -11.58 15.96 13.28
C GLU A 119 -12.50 16.34 14.43
N GLY A 120 -12.08 17.30 15.25
CA GLY A 120 -12.80 17.69 16.47
C GLY A 120 -12.51 16.82 17.70
N MET A 121 -11.69 15.76 17.59
CA MET A 121 -11.23 15.02 18.77
C MET A 121 -10.28 15.87 19.63
N TYR A 122 -10.41 15.78 20.95
CA TYR A 122 -9.58 16.52 21.91
C TYR A 122 -9.03 15.63 23.03
N THR A 123 -7.97 16.09 23.69
CA THR A 123 -7.36 15.39 24.83
C THR A 123 -8.29 15.42 26.05
N GLY A 124 -8.49 14.28 26.70
CA GLY A 124 -9.44 14.10 27.79
C GLY A 124 -10.83 13.66 27.33
N GLN A 125 -11.12 13.69 26.02
CA GLN A 125 -12.40 13.23 25.48
C GLN A 125 -12.63 11.74 25.80
N PHE A 126 -13.88 11.41 26.15
CA PHE A 126 -14.34 10.04 26.25
C PHE A 126 -14.73 9.50 24.89
N VAL A 127 -14.14 8.36 24.52
CA VAL A 127 -14.45 7.63 23.30
C VAL A 127 -15.19 6.34 23.66
N TYR A 128 -16.35 6.13 23.06
CA TYR A 128 -17.16 4.95 23.27
C TYR A 128 -17.05 4.03 22.06
N CYS A 129 -16.67 2.77 22.32
CA CYS A 129 -16.52 1.75 21.28
C CYS A 129 -17.51 0.61 21.55
N GLY A 130 -18.44 0.33 20.62
CA GLY A 130 -19.32 -0.83 20.68
C GLY A 130 -20.70 -0.61 20.07
N LYS A 131 -21.51 -1.66 20.08
CA LYS A 131 -22.87 -1.68 19.50
C LYS A 131 -23.82 -0.69 20.16
N LYS A 132 -23.70 -0.47 21.47
CA LYS A 132 -24.57 0.44 22.26
C LYS A 132 -23.97 1.84 22.47
N ALA A 133 -22.90 2.18 21.75
CA ALA A 133 -22.31 3.51 21.86
C ALA A 133 -23.21 4.57 21.20
N ASN A 134 -23.19 5.80 21.72
CA ASN A 134 -23.94 6.91 21.12
C ASN A 134 -23.28 7.39 19.82
N LEU A 135 -24.10 7.94 18.92
CA LEU A 135 -23.66 8.55 17.66
C LEU A 135 -22.98 9.91 17.93
N MET A 136 -21.69 9.90 18.25
CA MET A 136 -20.89 11.11 18.43
C MET A 136 -19.55 10.97 17.69
N VAL A 137 -18.97 12.09 17.29
CA VAL A 137 -17.68 12.13 16.59
C VAL A 137 -16.58 11.51 17.46
N GLY A 138 -15.80 10.61 16.87
CA GLY A 138 -14.76 9.85 17.56
C GLY A 138 -15.22 8.53 18.18
N ASN A 139 -16.53 8.28 18.33
CA ASN A 139 -17.04 6.98 18.77
C ASN A 139 -16.94 5.94 17.66
N VAL A 140 -16.77 4.68 18.04
CA VAL A 140 -16.64 3.53 17.13
C VAL A 140 -17.85 2.63 17.26
N LEU A 141 -18.60 2.48 16.17
CA LEU A 141 -19.82 1.69 16.10
C LEU A 141 -19.74 0.66 14.97
N PRO A 142 -20.53 -0.43 15.05
CA PRO A 142 -20.75 -1.26 13.87
C PRO A 142 -21.54 -0.48 12.81
N LEU A 143 -21.28 -0.75 11.53
CA LEU A 143 -21.89 0.02 10.44
C LEU A 143 -23.42 -0.04 10.47
N ARG A 144 -24.01 -1.16 10.89
CA ARG A 144 -25.47 -1.31 11.06
C ARG A 144 -26.14 -0.28 11.98
N SER A 145 -25.37 0.34 12.88
CA SER A 145 -25.89 1.28 13.88
C SER A 145 -25.68 2.73 13.47
N VAL A 146 -24.97 2.98 12.37
CA VAL A 146 -24.70 4.32 11.85
C VAL A 146 -25.81 4.66 10.85
N PRO A 147 -26.38 5.88 10.89
CA PRO A 147 -27.38 6.28 9.91
C PRO A 147 -26.78 6.49 8.52
N GLU A 148 -27.62 6.34 7.50
CA GLU A 148 -27.25 6.59 6.10
C GLU A 148 -26.84 8.05 5.87
N GLY A 149 -25.95 8.28 4.90
CA GLY A 149 -25.43 9.62 4.57
C GLY A 149 -24.32 10.13 5.49
N LEU A 150 -24.04 9.45 6.61
CA LEU A 150 -23.02 9.91 7.56
C LEU A 150 -21.59 9.53 7.12
N LEU A 151 -20.64 10.42 7.44
CA LEU A 151 -19.20 10.24 7.21
C LEU A 151 -18.57 9.41 8.33
N PHE A 152 -17.87 8.35 7.95
CA PHE A 152 -17.15 7.51 8.89
C PHE A 152 -15.72 7.23 8.42
N VAL A 153 -14.83 6.96 9.38
CA VAL A 153 -13.47 6.46 9.16
C VAL A 153 -13.46 4.98 9.50
N THR A 154 -13.09 4.13 8.55
CA THR A 154 -12.90 2.70 8.83
C THR A 154 -11.46 2.27 8.61
N TRP A 155 -11.08 1.21 9.32
CA TRP A 155 -9.78 0.54 9.21
C TRP A 155 -9.92 -0.88 8.63
N SER A 156 -11.12 -1.46 8.58
CA SER A 156 -11.29 -2.83 8.07
C SER A 156 -12.66 -3.05 7.43
N ILE A 157 -12.64 -3.69 6.26
CA ILE A 157 -13.84 -4.14 5.52
C ILE A 157 -14.19 -5.59 5.85
N MET A 158 -13.32 -6.34 6.51
CA MET A 158 -13.62 -7.70 6.95
C MET A 158 -13.62 -7.79 8.47
N LEU A 159 -14.54 -8.61 8.98
CA LEU A 159 -14.83 -8.75 10.40
C LEU A 159 -13.62 -9.26 11.20
N GLU A 160 -12.75 -10.10 10.63
CA GLU A 160 -11.72 -10.79 11.44
C GLU A 160 -10.34 -11.01 10.81
N THR A 161 -10.10 -10.74 9.51
CA THR A 161 -8.75 -10.90 8.92
C THR A 161 -8.52 -9.98 7.70
N VAL A 162 -7.32 -9.41 7.65
CA VAL A 162 -6.72 -8.62 6.56
C VAL A 162 -7.32 -7.22 6.32
N VAL A 163 -6.72 -6.25 7.04
CA VAL A 163 -6.79 -4.80 6.82
C VAL A 163 -6.35 -4.48 5.39
N LEU A 164 -7.29 -4.26 4.47
CA LEU A 164 -6.95 -3.92 3.08
C LEU A 164 -7.29 -2.47 2.70
N LEU A 165 -7.96 -1.71 3.56
CA LEU A 165 -8.17 -0.28 3.37
C LEU A 165 -7.60 0.50 4.56
N LEU A 166 -6.37 0.99 4.37
CA LEU A 166 -5.74 1.98 5.23
C LEU A 166 -6.56 3.28 5.19
N GLU A 167 -7.04 3.76 6.35
CA GLU A 167 -7.40 5.18 6.55
C GLU A 167 -8.30 5.80 5.46
N LEU A 168 -9.40 5.13 5.11
CA LEU A 168 -10.33 5.68 4.12
C LEU A 168 -11.58 6.22 4.80
N LEU A 169 -11.86 7.49 4.48
CA LEU A 169 -13.15 8.12 4.65
C LEU A 169 -14.18 7.35 3.81
N GLY A 170 -15.25 6.89 4.42
CA GLY A 170 -16.39 6.30 3.75
C GLY A 170 -17.63 7.16 3.96
N ILE A 171 -18.45 7.29 2.93
CA ILE A 171 -19.83 7.79 3.07
C ILE A 171 -20.75 6.58 3.08
N MET A 172 -21.61 6.47 4.09
CA MET A 172 -22.65 5.46 4.08
C MET A 172 -23.71 5.82 3.04
N LEU A 173 -24.02 4.87 2.15
CA LEU A 173 -25.08 5.08 1.16
C LEU A 173 -26.38 4.39 1.57
N PHE A 174 -26.29 3.12 1.97
CA PHE A 174 -27.48 2.29 2.18
C PHE A 174 -27.17 1.07 3.06
N HIS A 175 -28.12 0.69 3.92
CA HIS A 175 -28.13 -0.58 4.64
C HIS A 175 -29.13 -1.55 4.02
N ASN A 176 -28.67 -2.75 3.70
CA ASN A 176 -29.54 -3.87 3.38
C ASN A 176 -29.69 -4.75 4.64
N PRO A 177 -30.83 -4.65 5.36
CA PRO A 177 -31.05 -5.44 6.57
C PRO A 177 -31.22 -6.93 6.29
N ASP A 178 -31.74 -7.32 5.13
CA ASP A 178 -32.04 -8.71 4.79
C ASP A 178 -30.76 -9.53 4.58
N ASN A 179 -29.75 -8.91 3.95
CA ASN A 179 -28.47 -9.56 3.66
C ASN A 179 -27.35 -9.21 4.65
N ASP A 180 -27.65 -8.45 5.71
CA ASP A 180 -26.64 -7.95 6.67
C ASP A 180 -25.44 -7.27 5.99
N THR A 181 -25.71 -6.54 4.90
CA THR A 181 -24.69 -5.83 4.12
C THR A 181 -24.95 -4.33 4.06
N THR A 182 -23.87 -3.56 4.07
CA THR A 182 -23.90 -2.10 3.97
C THR A 182 -23.15 -1.68 2.70
N ARG A 183 -23.76 -0.80 1.92
CA ARG A 183 -23.14 -0.20 0.75
C ARG A 183 -22.48 1.11 1.15
N ILE A 184 -21.17 1.19 0.92
CA ILE A 184 -20.36 2.36 1.24
C ILE A 184 -19.79 2.97 -0.04
N LYS A 185 -19.57 4.29 0.00
CA LYS A 185 -18.84 5.01 -1.02
C LYS A 185 -17.43 5.31 -0.53
N LEU A 186 -16.42 4.91 -1.32
CA LEU A 186 -15.02 5.20 -1.05
C LEU A 186 -14.65 6.61 -1.56
N PRO A 187 -13.53 7.21 -1.09
CA PRO A 187 -13.09 8.52 -1.57
C PRO A 187 -12.72 8.53 -3.06
N SER A 188 -12.50 7.35 -3.65
CA SER A 188 -12.31 7.18 -5.10
C SER A 188 -13.61 7.30 -5.90
N GLY A 189 -14.75 7.56 -5.25
CA GLY A 189 -16.08 7.53 -5.85
C GLY A 189 -16.66 6.14 -6.07
N SER A 190 -15.85 5.08 -5.91
CA SER A 190 -16.27 3.69 -6.11
C SER A 190 -17.17 3.22 -4.97
N LYS A 191 -18.26 2.52 -5.32
CA LYS A 191 -19.19 1.92 -4.36
C LYS A 191 -18.74 0.51 -4.02
N LYS A 192 -18.72 0.14 -2.73
CA LYS A 192 -18.36 -1.20 -2.26
C LYS A 192 -19.40 -1.72 -1.28
N ILE A 193 -19.65 -3.03 -1.33
CA ILE A 193 -20.53 -3.72 -0.38
C ILE A 193 -19.64 -4.33 0.71
N VAL A 194 -20.02 -4.14 1.97
CA VAL A 194 -19.27 -4.52 3.16
C VAL A 194 -20.24 -5.14 4.18
N PRO A 195 -19.83 -6.15 4.97
CA PRO A 195 -20.67 -6.66 6.04
C PRO A 195 -21.07 -5.57 7.04
N SER A 196 -22.34 -5.51 7.43
CA SER A 196 -22.88 -4.48 8.33
C SER A 196 -22.31 -4.55 9.76
N GLY A 197 -21.68 -5.68 10.12
CA GLY A 197 -20.96 -5.84 11.38
C GLY A 197 -19.57 -5.17 11.41
N CYS A 198 -19.07 -4.64 10.31
CA CYS A 198 -17.77 -3.95 10.30
C CYS A 198 -17.78 -2.71 11.20
N ARG A 199 -16.63 -2.30 11.72
CA ARG A 199 -16.51 -1.16 12.62
C ARG A 199 -16.11 0.11 11.86
N GLY A 200 -16.74 1.23 12.20
CA GLY A 200 -16.42 2.56 11.72
C GLY A 200 -16.41 3.56 12.87
N MET A 201 -15.42 4.46 12.86
CA MET A 201 -15.39 5.62 13.72
C MET A 201 -16.18 6.75 13.06
N ILE A 202 -17.06 7.41 13.80
CA ILE A 202 -17.86 8.53 13.28
C ILE A 202 -16.96 9.75 13.07
N GLY A 203 -17.09 10.40 11.91
CA GLY A 203 -16.45 11.67 11.59
C GLY A 203 -15.50 11.61 10.40
N GLN A 204 -14.82 12.72 10.15
CA GLN A 204 -13.78 12.87 9.15
C GLN A 204 -12.38 12.66 9.77
N VAL A 205 -11.39 12.21 8.99
CA VAL A 205 -9.99 12.06 9.42
C VAL A 205 -9.39 13.45 9.59
N ALA A 206 -8.78 13.72 10.74
CA ALA A 206 -8.14 15.00 11.00
C ALA A 206 -6.92 15.24 10.08
N GLY A 207 -6.58 16.51 9.88
CA GLY A 207 -5.43 16.91 9.04
C GLY A 207 -5.75 17.00 7.53
N GLY A 208 -7.02 17.20 7.19
CA GLY A 208 -7.48 17.57 5.86
C GLY A 208 -6.84 18.87 5.34
N GLY A 209 -6.99 19.15 4.03
CA GLY A 209 -6.51 20.40 3.41
C GLY A 209 -4.99 20.53 3.21
N ARG A 210 -4.17 19.63 3.77
CA ARG A 210 -2.71 19.65 3.62
C ARG A 210 -2.24 19.61 2.15
N THR A 211 -3.00 18.95 1.27
CA THR A 211 -2.64 18.78 -0.15
C THR A 211 -2.87 20.04 -0.98
N GLU A 212 -3.76 20.93 -0.54
CA GLU A 212 -4.10 22.16 -1.28
C GLU A 212 -2.92 23.13 -1.35
N LYS A 213 -2.08 23.15 -0.31
CA LYS A 213 -0.88 24.00 -0.29
C LYS A 213 0.20 23.46 -1.25
N PRO A 214 0.62 24.24 -2.26
CA PRO A 214 1.67 23.79 -3.17
C PRO A 214 3.03 23.71 -2.48
N MET A 215 3.85 22.74 -2.91
CA MET A 215 5.24 22.61 -2.44
C MET A 215 6.17 23.41 -3.35
N LEU A 216 6.68 24.55 -2.86
CA LEU A 216 7.50 25.46 -3.66
C LEU A 216 8.98 25.05 -3.76
N LYS A 217 9.53 24.41 -2.71
CA LYS A 217 10.96 24.07 -2.62
C LYS A 217 11.20 22.57 -2.68
N ALA A 218 12.26 22.15 -3.37
CA ALA A 218 12.72 20.76 -3.42
C ALA A 218 13.14 20.22 -2.03
N GLY A 219 13.73 21.07 -1.17
CA GLY A 219 14.07 20.71 0.21
C GLY A 219 12.86 20.26 1.05
N ASN A 220 11.71 20.90 0.85
CA ASN A 220 10.47 20.50 1.52
C ASN A 220 10.02 19.10 1.07
N ALA A 221 10.17 18.79 -0.23
CA ALA A 221 9.89 17.47 -0.76
C ALA A 221 10.87 16.42 -0.22
N TYR A 222 12.16 16.75 -0.12
CA TYR A 222 13.18 15.89 0.46
C TYR A 222 12.80 15.47 1.90
N HIS A 223 12.51 16.41 2.78
CA HIS A 223 12.12 16.10 4.16
C HIS A 223 10.81 15.31 4.25
N LYS A 224 9.85 15.55 3.34
CA LYS A 224 8.60 14.79 3.24
C LYS A 224 8.82 13.32 2.89
N PHE A 225 9.76 13.02 1.98
CA PHE A 225 10.06 11.65 1.56
C PHE A 225 11.08 10.95 2.46
N ARG A 226 11.92 11.70 3.19
CA ARG A 226 12.89 11.18 4.16
C ARG A 226 12.26 10.27 5.22
N VAL A 227 11.09 10.64 5.72
CA VAL A 227 10.34 9.86 6.74
C VAL A 227 9.48 8.73 6.16
N LYS A 228 9.45 8.60 4.83
CA LYS A 228 8.74 7.54 4.10
C LYS A 228 9.76 6.59 3.48
N ARG A 229 9.37 5.74 2.52
CA ARG A 229 10.36 4.99 1.74
C ARG A 229 11.16 5.92 0.81
N ASN A 230 12.38 5.52 0.47
CA ASN A 230 13.19 6.23 -0.52
C ASN A 230 12.53 6.17 -1.91
N CYS A 231 11.89 7.26 -2.35
CA CYS A 231 11.23 7.32 -3.66
C CYS A 231 11.37 8.67 -4.38
N TRP A 232 12.24 9.53 -3.85
CA TRP A 232 12.52 10.87 -4.35
C TRP A 232 14.03 11.14 -4.23
N PRO A 233 14.68 11.78 -5.22
CA PRO A 233 14.14 12.34 -6.47
C PRO A 233 13.76 11.29 -7.52
N LYS A 234 12.93 11.68 -8.49
CA LYS A 234 12.48 10.81 -9.58
C LYS A 234 13.12 11.19 -10.91
N VAL A 235 14.17 10.47 -11.30
CA VAL A 235 14.74 10.54 -12.66
C VAL A 235 13.74 10.00 -13.69
N ARG A 236 13.58 10.73 -14.81
CA ARG A 236 12.75 10.36 -15.97
C ARG A 236 13.42 9.20 -16.74
N GLY A 237 12.64 8.25 -17.25
CA GLY A 237 13.20 7.09 -17.98
C GLY A 237 13.98 7.47 -19.25
N VAL A 238 13.54 8.52 -19.94
CA VAL A 238 14.19 9.04 -21.17
C VAL A 238 15.55 9.66 -20.91
N ALA A 239 15.81 10.12 -19.68
CA ALA A 239 17.12 10.66 -19.30
C ALA A 239 18.13 9.56 -18.94
N MET A 240 17.75 8.28 -19.03
CA MET A 240 18.61 7.14 -18.72
C MET A 240 19.17 6.54 -20.01
N ASN A 241 20.24 5.75 -19.87
CA ASN A 241 20.78 4.95 -20.96
C ASN A 241 19.84 3.78 -21.29
N PRO A 242 19.89 3.22 -22.52
CA PRO A 242 18.98 2.14 -22.95
C PRO A 242 19.11 0.88 -22.08
N VAL A 243 20.30 0.67 -21.50
CA VAL A 243 20.57 -0.43 -20.56
C VAL A 243 19.79 -0.34 -19.25
N GLU A 244 19.41 0.87 -18.82
CA GLU A 244 18.78 1.14 -17.52
C GLU A 244 17.25 1.26 -17.58
N HIS A 245 16.70 1.65 -18.72
CA HIS A 245 15.26 1.86 -18.88
C HIS A 245 14.84 1.66 -20.35
N PRO A 246 13.70 1.00 -20.63
CA PRO A 246 13.19 0.82 -21.99
C PRO A 246 12.90 2.11 -22.78
N HIS A 247 12.86 3.26 -22.11
CA HIS A 247 12.59 4.56 -22.76
C HIS A 247 13.88 5.37 -22.94
N GLY A 248 15.00 4.83 -22.47
CA GLY A 248 16.29 5.51 -22.45
C GLY A 248 17.07 5.29 -23.73
N GLY A 249 18.06 6.16 -23.98
CA GLY A 249 18.92 6.11 -25.16
C GLY A 249 18.50 7.05 -26.30
N GLY A 250 19.19 6.88 -27.44
CA GLY A 250 19.07 7.74 -28.60
C GLY A 250 19.86 9.05 -28.48
N ASN A 251 20.07 9.70 -29.63
CA ASN A 251 20.71 11.03 -29.70
C ASN A 251 19.76 12.15 -29.21
N HIS A 252 18.46 11.96 -29.41
CA HIS A 252 17.42 12.87 -28.94
C HIS A 252 16.58 12.21 -27.85
N GLN A 253 16.15 12.99 -26.85
CA GLN A 253 15.31 12.50 -25.76
C GLN A 253 13.87 12.25 -26.24
N HIS A 254 13.56 11.02 -26.62
CA HIS A 254 12.22 10.56 -27.00
C HIS A 254 12.03 9.10 -26.59
N ILE A 255 10.79 8.60 -26.58
CA ILE A 255 10.49 7.22 -26.18
C ILE A 255 10.77 6.22 -27.32
N GLY A 256 10.64 6.64 -28.58
CA GLY A 256 10.89 5.80 -29.77
C GLY A 256 9.80 4.75 -30.06
N HIS A 257 9.03 4.32 -29.06
CA HIS A 257 7.91 3.39 -29.20
C HIS A 257 6.65 3.87 -28.46
N ALA A 258 5.53 3.17 -28.68
CA ALA A 258 4.28 3.46 -27.97
C ALA A 258 4.48 3.34 -26.44
N SER A 259 4.08 4.37 -25.68
CA SER A 259 4.23 4.41 -24.22
C SER A 259 3.14 3.64 -23.46
N THR A 260 2.12 3.17 -24.17
CA THR A 260 1.04 2.32 -23.65
C THR A 260 1.45 0.85 -23.70
N VAL A 261 1.47 0.19 -22.55
CA VAL A 261 1.94 -1.19 -22.43
C VAL A 261 0.83 -2.11 -21.97
N ARG A 262 0.79 -3.32 -22.54
CA ARG A 262 -0.18 -4.38 -22.19
C ARG A 262 -0.06 -4.84 -20.73
N ARG A 263 -1.16 -5.35 -20.17
CA ARG A 263 -1.25 -5.74 -18.74
C ARG A 263 -0.32 -6.92 -18.40
N ASP A 264 -0.20 -7.84 -19.34
CA ASP A 264 0.58 -9.09 -19.33
C ASP A 264 2.06 -8.89 -19.67
N ALA A 265 2.51 -7.66 -19.92
CA ALA A 265 3.92 -7.40 -20.19
C ALA A 265 4.82 -7.90 -19.05
N PRO A 266 5.99 -8.49 -19.35
CA PRO A 266 6.90 -9.01 -18.33
C PRO A 266 7.45 -7.89 -17.43
N PRO A 267 7.85 -8.23 -16.19
CA PRO A 267 8.61 -7.31 -15.34
C PRO A 267 9.87 -6.82 -16.10
N GLY A 268 10.08 -5.50 -16.16
CA GLY A 268 11.16 -4.90 -16.96
C GLY A 268 10.63 -4.20 -18.23
N GLN A 269 9.68 -4.82 -18.94
CA GLN A 269 9.00 -4.20 -20.08
C GLN A 269 7.79 -3.36 -19.68
N LYS A 270 7.19 -3.64 -18.51
CA LYS A 270 6.03 -2.94 -17.96
C LYS A 270 6.36 -1.54 -17.43
N VAL A 271 6.61 -0.60 -18.34
CA VAL A 271 6.91 0.82 -18.07
C VAL A 271 5.98 1.73 -18.88
N GLY A 272 5.79 2.98 -18.45
CA GLY A 272 4.87 3.92 -19.12
C GLY A 272 3.43 3.82 -18.62
N LEU A 273 2.46 3.92 -19.54
CA LEU A 273 1.02 3.89 -19.26
C LEU A 273 0.51 2.45 -19.33
N ILE A 274 0.41 1.79 -18.18
CA ILE A 274 0.07 0.36 -18.09
C ILE A 274 -1.43 0.16 -18.30
N ALA A 275 -1.79 -0.61 -19.33
CA ALA A 275 -3.16 -0.97 -19.70
C ALA A 275 -4.12 0.23 -19.71
N ALA A 276 -3.63 1.38 -20.20
CA ALA A 276 -4.42 2.60 -20.25
C ALA A 276 -5.56 2.45 -21.27
N ARG A 277 -6.80 2.55 -20.79
CA ARG A 277 -8.00 2.54 -21.64
C ARG A 277 -8.20 3.84 -22.43
N ARG A 278 -7.64 4.93 -21.91
CA ARG A 278 -7.71 6.26 -22.50
C ARG A 278 -6.43 7.03 -22.15
N THR A 279 -5.96 7.86 -23.07
CA THR A 279 -4.84 8.78 -22.89
C THR A 279 -5.26 10.23 -23.16
N GLY A 280 -4.37 11.17 -22.89
CA GLY A 280 -4.62 12.60 -23.09
C GLY A 280 -5.39 13.27 -21.94
N ARG A 281 -5.44 14.61 -21.98
CA ARG A 281 -6.15 15.42 -20.98
C ARG A 281 -7.65 15.40 -21.27
N LEU A 282 -8.46 15.09 -20.26
CA LEU A 282 -9.92 15.21 -20.36
C LEU A 282 -10.28 16.70 -20.56
N ARG A 283 -11.10 16.97 -21.58
CA ARG A 283 -11.64 18.30 -21.91
C ARG A 283 -13.14 18.19 -22.19
N GLY A 284 -13.86 19.30 -22.05
CA GLY A 284 -15.29 19.38 -22.32
C GLY A 284 -16.15 18.55 -21.35
N GLN A 285 -17.25 18.00 -21.84
CA GLN A 285 -18.23 17.25 -21.04
C GLN A 285 -17.62 16.04 -20.32
N ALA A 286 -16.62 15.38 -20.92
CA ALA A 286 -15.92 14.27 -20.27
C ALA A 286 -15.13 14.68 -19.02
N ALA A 287 -14.62 15.92 -18.97
CA ALA A 287 -13.98 16.47 -17.78
C ALA A 287 -15.04 16.85 -16.72
N ALA A 288 -16.19 17.39 -17.14
CA ALA A 288 -17.28 17.74 -16.25
C ALA A 288 -17.90 16.50 -15.57
N SER A 289 -18.09 15.40 -16.31
CA SER A 289 -18.58 14.13 -15.76
C SER A 289 -17.58 13.49 -14.79
N ALA A 290 -16.27 13.58 -15.05
CA ALA A 290 -15.23 13.11 -14.13
C ALA A 290 -15.19 13.97 -12.84
N ALA A 291 -15.25 15.30 -12.97
CA ALA A 291 -15.26 16.21 -11.82
C ALA A 291 -16.52 16.07 -10.94
N LYS A 292 -17.67 15.71 -11.52
CA LYS A 292 -18.88 15.36 -10.76
C LYS A 292 -18.73 14.04 -10.01
N ALA A 293 -17.97 13.07 -10.54
CA ALA A 293 -17.71 11.81 -9.86
C ALA A 293 -16.78 11.96 -8.64
N ASP A 294 -15.88 12.95 -8.66
CA ASP A 294 -14.92 13.24 -7.57
C ASP A 294 -15.51 14.12 -6.43
N LYS A 295 -16.62 14.85 -6.67
CA LYS A 295 -17.24 15.78 -5.70
C LYS A 295 -18.38 15.21 -4.86
N VAL A 296 -18.85 14.00 -5.18
CA VAL A 296 -19.87 13.26 -4.41
C VAL A 296 -19.13 12.17 -3.65
#